data_AF-A0A2J8WKS7-F1
#
_entry.id   AF-A0A2J8WKS7-F1
#
_cell.length_a   1.000
_cell.length_b   1.000
_cell.length_c   1.000
_cell.angle_alpha   90.00
_cell.angle_beta   90.00
_cell.angle_gamma   90.00
#
_symmetry.space_group_name_H-M   'P 1'
#
loop_
_entity.id
_entity.type
_entity.pdbx_description
1 polymer ?
#
loop_
_entity_poly.entity_id
_entity_poly.type
_entity_poly.pdbx_seq_one_letter_code
_entity_poly.pdbx_strand_id
1 'polypeptide(L)' 'VSSSIVDKYIGESARLIREMFNYARDHQPCIIFMDEIDAIGGRRFSEGTSADREIQRTLMEIMKQL' A
#
# COMPACT_ATOMS: atom_id res chain seq x y z
N VAL A 1 -12.66 -15.13 -18.83
CA VAL A 1 -11.96 -15.68 -17.64
C VAL A 1 -10.64 -14.94 -17.50
N SER A 2 -10.62 -13.85 -16.73
CA SER A 2 -9.42 -13.03 -16.49
C SER A 2 -9.59 -12.10 -15.27
N SER A 3 -10.82 -11.78 -14.87
CA SER A 3 -11.08 -10.91 -13.71
C SER A 3 -10.63 -11.47 -12.35
N SER A 4 -10.50 -12.80 -12.21
CA SER A 4 -10.11 -13.42 -10.92
C SER A 4 -8.65 -13.20 -10.55
N ILE A 5 -7.78 -12.95 -11.53
CA ILE A 5 -6.36 -12.67 -11.31
C ILE A 5 -6.22 -11.26 -10.73
N VAL A 6 -6.90 -10.29 -11.33
CA VAL A 6 -6.84 -8.89 -10.91
C VAL A 6 -7.36 -8.72 -9.47
N ASP A 7 -8.47 -9.36 -9.09
CA ASP A 7 -8.96 -9.34 -7.70
C ASP A 7 -8.01 -9.99 -6.69
N LYS A 8 -7.21 -10.98 -7.12
CA LYS A 8 -6.29 -11.68 -6.23
C LYS A 8 -5.06 -10.83 -5.85
N TYR A 9 -4.65 -9.93 -6.76
CA TYR A 9 -3.55 -8.98 -6.52
C TYR A 9 -4.04 -7.67 -5.89
N ILE A 10 -5.31 -7.31 -6.04
CA ILE A 10 -5.90 -6.14 -5.39
C ILE A 10 -5.87 -6.32 -3.86
N GLY A 11 -4.99 -5.58 -3.20
CA GLY A 11 -4.89 -5.52 -1.73
C GLY A 11 -3.78 -6.37 -1.13
N GLU A 12 -2.98 -7.06 -1.94
CA GLU A 12 -1.76 -7.75 -1.46
C GLU A 12 -0.76 -6.75 -0.87
N SER A 13 -0.59 -5.61 -1.52
CA SER A 13 0.21 -4.46 -1.08
C SER A 13 -0.25 -3.91 0.29
N ALA A 14 -1.56 -3.78 0.52
CA ALA A 14 -2.10 -3.37 1.82
C ALA A 14 -1.96 -4.45 2.93
N ARG A 15 -1.95 -5.74 2.57
CA ARG A 15 -1.67 -6.82 3.54
C ARG A 15 -0.21 -6.77 3.98
N LEU A 16 0.72 -6.62 3.04
CA LEU A 16 2.15 -6.50 3.32
C LEU A 16 2.48 -5.34 4.27
N ILE A 17 1.86 -4.16 4.07
CA ILE A 17 2.04 -3.02 4.98
C ILE A 17 1.62 -3.37 6.41
N ARG A 18 0.46 -4.01 6.59
CA ARG A 18 -0.02 -4.42 7.92
C ARG A 18 0.94 -5.38 8.61
N GLU A 19 1.44 -6.36 7.89
CA GLU A 19 2.41 -7.32 8.42
C GLU A 19 3.74 -6.64 8.80
N MET A 20 4.23 -5.73 7.95
CA MET A 20 5.47 -4.98 8.20
C MET A 20 5.36 -4.09 9.44
N PHE A 21 4.26 -3.35 9.61
CA PHE A 21 4.06 -2.50 10.79
C PHE A 21 3.84 -3.32 12.08
N ASN A 22 3.17 -4.48 11.99
CA ASN A 22 3.05 -5.38 13.14
C ASN A 22 4.42 -5.94 13.55
N TYR A 23 5.22 -6.39 12.58
CA TYR A 23 6.59 -6.84 12.82
C TYR A 23 7.44 -5.73 13.48
N ALA A 24 7.34 -4.49 12.99
CA ALA A 24 8.04 -3.35 13.57
C ALA A 24 7.58 -3.02 15.01
N ARG A 25 6.28 -3.18 15.32
CA ARG A 25 5.73 -3.03 16.69
C ARG A 25 6.26 -4.10 17.64
N ASP A 26 6.37 -5.34 17.19
CA ASP A 26 6.89 -6.44 18.02
C ASP A 26 8.39 -6.30 18.31
N HIS A 27 9.13 -5.56 17.47
CA HIS A 27 10.58 -5.36 17.58
C HIS A 27 10.96 -3.92 17.96
N GLN A 28 10.20 -3.26 18.83
CA GLN A 28 10.55 -1.92 19.30
C GLN A 28 11.86 -1.92 20.12
N PRO A 29 12.72 -0.89 19.96
CA PRO A 29 12.57 0.29 19.09
C PRO A 29 12.95 0.00 17.63
N CYS A 30 12.10 0.42 16.68
CA CYS A 30 12.28 0.18 15.23
C CYS A 30 12.10 1.48 14.42
N ILE A 31 12.81 1.61 13.29
CA ILE A 31 12.68 2.72 12.35
C ILE A 31 12.32 2.12 10.98
N ILE A 32 11.22 2.58 10.39
CA ILE A 32 10.80 2.23 9.04
C ILE A 32 11.27 3.34 8.09
N PHE A 33 12.14 3.00 7.14
CA PHE A 33 12.59 3.93 6.10
C PHE A 33 11.77 3.72 4.83
N MET A 34 11.20 4.80 4.30
CA MET A 34 10.47 4.82 3.04
C MET A 34 11.22 5.71 2.05
N ASP A 35 11.62 5.14 0.93
CA ASP A 35 12.23 5.85 -0.20
C ASP A 35 11.20 6.05 -1.31
N GLU A 36 11.40 7.05 -2.17
CA GLU A 36 10.54 7.36 -3.33
C GLU A 36 9.04 7.41 -2.99
N ILE A 37 8.67 8.06 -1.87
CA ILE A 37 7.26 8.15 -1.42
C ILE A 37 6.35 8.88 -2.41
N ASP A 38 6.91 9.71 -3.29
CA ASP A 38 6.21 10.35 -4.39
C ASP A 38 5.74 9.34 -5.45
N ALA A 39 6.40 8.18 -5.59
CA ALA A 39 5.95 7.09 -6.46
C ALA A 39 4.59 6.51 -6.02
N ILE A 40 4.31 6.52 -4.71
CA ILE A 40 3.00 6.11 -4.15
C ILE A 40 2.04 7.29 -3.94
N GLY A 41 2.51 8.52 -4.11
CA GLY A 41 1.79 9.78 -3.86
C GLY A 41 1.33 10.51 -5.12
N GLY A 42 1.33 9.84 -6.28
CA GLY A 42 0.97 10.43 -7.57
C GLY A 42 -0.35 11.22 -7.53
N ARG A 43 -0.41 12.33 -8.30
CA ARG A 43 -1.58 13.23 -8.35
C ARG A 43 -2.86 12.41 -8.54
N ARG A 44 -3.89 12.72 -7.73
CA ARG A 44 -5.22 12.11 -7.82
C ARG A 44 -5.88 12.50 -9.15
N PHE A 45 -5.61 11.77 -10.21
CA PHE A 45 -6.34 11.93 -11.46
C PHE A 45 -7.69 11.24 -11.34
N SER A 46 -8.75 11.98 -11.68
CA SER A 46 -10.14 11.50 -11.65
C SER A 46 -10.39 10.35 -12.64
N GLU A 47 -9.51 10.20 -13.64
CA GLU A 47 -9.50 9.10 -14.62
C GLU A 47 -8.36 8.10 -14.31
N GLY A 48 -8.30 7.62 -13.06
CA GLY A 48 -7.27 6.67 -12.63
C GLY A 48 -7.53 5.26 -13.13
N THR A 49 -6.50 4.64 -13.71
CA THR A 49 -6.44 3.22 -14.04
C THR A 49 -6.58 2.35 -12.79
N SER A 50 -6.80 1.04 -12.93
CA SER A 50 -6.88 0.12 -11.77
C SER A 50 -5.63 0.18 -10.88
N ALA A 51 -4.46 0.47 -11.46
CA ALA A 51 -3.19 0.62 -10.74
C ALA A 51 -3.17 1.85 -9.81
N ASP A 52 -3.72 2.98 -10.26
CA ASP A 52 -3.81 4.21 -9.45
C ASP A 52 -4.67 4.00 -8.19
N ARG A 53 -5.74 3.20 -8.31
CA ARG A 53 -6.61 2.86 -7.19
C ARG A 53 -5.89 1.98 -6.16
N GLU A 54 -5.00 1.10 -6.60
CA GLU A 54 -4.21 0.23 -5.71
C GLU A 54 -3.17 1.03 -4.92
N ILE A 55 -2.47 1.94 -5.61
CA ILE A 55 -1.49 2.85 -4.99
C ILE A 55 -2.19 3.72 -3.92
N GLN A 56 -3.37 4.26 -4.22
CA GLN A 56 -4.15 5.03 -3.24
C GLN A 56 -4.55 4.22 -2.01
N ARG A 57 -4.95 2.94 -2.19
CA ARG A 57 -5.28 2.05 -1.07
C ARG A 57 -4.05 1.76 -0.20
N THR A 58 -2.91 1.52 -0.84
CA THR A 58 -1.61 1.29 -0.20
C THR A 58 -1.20 2.50 0.65
N LEU A 59 -1.30 3.71 0.09
CA LEU A 59 -1.03 4.96 0.81
C LEU A 59 -1.97 5.16 2.01
N MET A 60 -3.27 4.90 1.83
CA MET A 60 -4.23 4.98 2.94
C MET A 60 -3.91 3.99 4.07
N GLU A 61 -3.43 2.78 3.75
CA GLU A 61 -3.07 1.81 4.79
C GLU A 61 -1.80 2.22 5.54
N ILE A 62 -0.80 2.82 4.87
CA ILE A 62 0.38 3.40 5.56
C ILE A 62 -0.08 4.48 6.55
N MET A 63 -0.93 5.42 6.10
CA MET A 63 -1.46 6.49 6.96
C MET A 63 -2.27 5.97 8.15
N LYS A 64 -2.85 4.77 8.04
CA LYS A 64 -3.63 4.14 9.11
C LYS A 64 -2.74 3.42 10.14
N GLN A 65 -1.56 2.95 9.74
CA GLN A 65 -0.65 2.21 10.62
C GLN A 65 0.34 3.10 11.38
N LEU A 66 0.58 4.32 10.87
CA LEU A 66 1.20 5.41 11.63
C LEU A 66 0.34 5.81 12.84
#